data_AF-A0A925G7E4-F1
#
_entry.id   AF-A0A925G7E4-F1
#
_cell.length_a   1.000
_cell.length_b   1.000
_cell.length_c   1.000
_cell.angle_alpha   90.00
_cell.angle_beta   90.00
_cell.angle_gamma   90.00
#
_symmetry.space_group_name_H-M   'P 1'
#
loop_
_entity.id
_entity.type
_entity.pdbx_description
1 polymer ?
#
loop_
_entity_poly.entity_id
_entity_poly.type
_entity_poly.pdbx_seq_one_letter_code
_entity_poly.pdbx_strand_id
1 'polypeptide(L)'
;MDLNEMNENWQKEAPLLAAMEKKNPFTVADGYFPKMEEQLQQRIKISEFDNNQPLFTVPENYFETLSENILSLTRLEQIEETSDSKVFTVPENYFLNLEEQIAKRLGIKETAVVQPKIKPLFSSWLTYAAAACITAVIGFGIYFNTANKDIETQIAQLPSEEIDNYLQLYSDAGDAAMIVTTLGTDSEVSELIPEVSEQEIKEYLELNL
;
A
#
# COMPACT_ATOMS: atom_id res chain seq x y z
N MET A 1 37.02 -34.61 12.35
CA MET A 1 36.74 -35.32 13.61
C MET A 1 35.32 -35.83 13.47
N ASP A 2 35.19 -37.12 13.18
CA ASP A 2 33.93 -37.74 12.76
C ASP A 2 33.02 -37.88 13.99
N LEU A 3 31.86 -37.21 13.99
CA LEU A 3 30.94 -37.17 15.15
C LEU A 3 30.32 -38.55 15.48
N ASN A 4 30.53 -39.55 14.62
CA ASN A 4 30.05 -40.91 14.82
C ASN A 4 30.94 -41.76 15.74
N GLU A 5 32.23 -41.47 15.89
CA GLU A 5 33.12 -42.28 16.76
C GLU A 5 32.89 -42.01 18.25
N MET A 6 32.33 -40.86 18.62
CA MET A 6 32.10 -40.47 20.02
C MET A 6 30.82 -41.10 20.61
N ASN A 7 29.98 -41.73 19.78
CA ASN A 7 28.67 -42.27 20.17
C ASN A 7 28.71 -43.73 20.68
N GLU A 8 29.79 -44.48 20.47
CA GLU A 8 29.83 -45.90 20.84
C GLU A 8 30.35 -46.19 22.26
N ASN A 9 31.12 -45.29 22.87
CA ASN A 9 31.77 -45.59 24.15
C ASN A 9 31.00 -45.13 25.39
N TRP A 10 30.18 -44.07 25.30
CA TRP A 10 29.45 -43.55 26.46
C TRP A 10 28.44 -44.57 27.02
N GLN A 11 27.92 -45.46 26.18
CA GLN A 11 27.02 -46.54 26.61
C GLN A 11 27.72 -47.58 27.48
N LYS A 12 29.02 -47.82 27.23
CA LYS A 12 29.87 -48.69 28.06
C LYS A 12 30.27 -48.01 29.36
N GLU A 13 30.51 -46.70 29.30
CA GLU A 13 30.93 -45.89 30.45
C GLU A 13 29.77 -45.56 31.40
N ALA A 14 28.53 -45.50 30.91
CA ALA A 14 27.34 -45.20 31.70
C ALA A 14 26.16 -46.14 31.34
N PRO A 15 26.25 -47.45 31.66
CA PRO A 15 25.23 -48.43 31.32
C PRO A 15 23.85 -48.13 31.94
N LEU A 16 23.82 -47.46 33.09
CA LEU A 16 22.57 -47.02 33.74
C LEU A 16 21.86 -45.91 32.95
N LEU A 17 22.62 -44.99 32.33
CA LEU A 17 22.06 -43.94 31.48
C LEU A 17 21.66 -44.48 30.11
N ALA A 18 22.42 -45.44 29.58
CA ALA A 18 22.08 -46.13 28.34
C ALA A 18 20.81 -46.99 28.46
N ALA A 19 20.56 -47.56 29.63
CA ALA A 19 19.32 -48.28 29.96
C ALA A 19 18.13 -47.36 30.23
N MET A 20 18.34 -46.06 30.37
CA MET A 20 17.28 -45.08 30.59
C MET A 20 16.58 -44.77 29.26
N GLU A 21 15.25 -44.78 29.28
CA GLU A 21 14.45 -44.38 28.13
C GLU A 21 14.77 -42.92 27.76
N LYS A 22 15.02 -42.64 26.47
CA LYS A 22 15.32 -41.29 25.96
C LYS A 22 14.08 -40.40 25.95
N LYS A 23 13.51 -40.17 27.14
CA LYS A 23 12.37 -39.29 27.37
C LYS A 23 12.81 -38.12 28.23
N ASN A 24 12.28 -36.95 27.93
CA ASN A 24 12.53 -35.76 28.75
C ASN A 24 11.82 -35.95 30.11
N PRO A 25 12.54 -36.00 31.24
CA PRO A 25 11.93 -36.18 32.57
C PRO A 25 11.32 -34.88 33.11
N PHE A 26 11.58 -33.73 32.47
CA PHE A 26 11.05 -32.45 32.90
C PHE A 26 9.64 -32.27 32.35
N THR A 27 8.69 -32.15 33.25
CA THR A 27 7.30 -31.77 32.94
C THR A 27 7.04 -30.37 33.43
N VAL A 28 6.24 -29.63 32.68
CA VAL A 28 5.73 -28.32 33.09
C VAL A 28 4.25 -28.47 33.42
N ALA A 29 3.72 -27.58 34.27
CA ALA A 29 2.30 -27.55 34.58
C ALA A 29 1.47 -27.30 33.31
N ASP A 30 0.25 -27.82 33.29
CA ASP A 30 -0.69 -27.58 32.19
C ASP A 30 -0.88 -26.08 31.96
N GLY A 31 -0.73 -25.65 30.70
CA GLY A 31 -0.84 -24.25 30.32
C GLY A 31 0.40 -23.38 30.62
N TYR A 32 1.53 -23.94 31.05
CA TYR A 32 2.78 -23.18 31.28
C TYR A 32 3.21 -22.37 30.05
N PHE A 33 3.37 -23.00 28.89
CA PHE A 33 3.81 -22.31 27.67
C PHE A 33 2.78 -21.32 27.12
N PRO A 34 1.46 -21.65 27.05
CA PRO A 34 0.44 -20.67 26.69
C PRO A 34 0.43 -19.42 27.58
N LYS A 35 0.54 -19.59 28.91
CA LYS A 35 0.59 -18.47 29.86
C LYS A 35 1.88 -17.67 29.76
N MET A 36 2.99 -18.35 29.49
CA MET A 36 4.30 -17.71 29.30
C MET A 36 4.26 -16.74 28.11
N GLU A 37 3.66 -17.14 26.98
CA GLU A 37 3.52 -16.25 25.81
C GLU A 37 2.74 -14.98 26.17
N GLU A 38 1.60 -15.12 26.84
CA GLU A 38 0.81 -13.97 27.29
C GLU A 38 1.61 -13.03 28.20
N GLN A 39 2.34 -13.60 29.17
CA GLN A 39 3.17 -12.84 30.09
C GLN A 39 4.34 -12.11 29.39
N LEU A 40 4.93 -12.74 28.37
CA LEU A 40 5.99 -12.13 27.57
C LEU A 40 5.45 -10.94 26.77
N GLN A 41 4.29 -11.10 26.11
CA GLN A 41 3.65 -10.02 25.36
C GLN A 41 3.29 -8.82 26.26
N GLN A 42 2.80 -9.09 27.48
CA GLN A 42 2.53 -8.03 28.46
C GLN A 42 3.81 -7.29 28.88
N ARG A 43 4.91 -8.03 29.13
CA ARG A 43 6.20 -7.45 29.53
C ARG A 43 6.83 -6.63 28.41
N ILE A 44 6.75 -7.09 27.16
CA ILE A 44 7.26 -6.36 25.99
C ILE A 44 6.53 -5.01 25.89
N LYS A 45 5.19 -5.01 25.95
CA LYS A 45 4.39 -3.78 25.93
C LYS A 45 4.77 -2.80 27.04
N ILE A 46 5.01 -3.29 28.26
CA ILE A 46 5.45 -2.44 29.37
C ILE A 46 6.86 -1.90 29.13
N SER A 47 7.76 -2.69 28.56
CA SER A 47 9.14 -2.27 28.25
C SER A 47 9.25 -1.29 27.08
N GLU A 48 8.26 -1.26 26.19
CA GLU A 48 8.14 -0.26 25.12
C GLU A 48 7.71 1.12 25.64
N PHE A 49 7.15 1.19 26.85
CA PHE A 49 6.99 2.48 27.54
C PHE A 49 8.37 2.97 28.02
N ASP A 50 8.81 4.04 27.38
CA ASP A 50 10.10 4.69 27.50
C ASP A 50 10.62 4.77 28.96
N ASN A 51 11.80 4.20 29.22
CA ASN A 51 12.48 4.25 30.52
C ASN A 51 12.97 5.67 30.89
N ASN A 52 12.78 6.66 30.01
CA ASN A 52 13.27 8.02 30.19
C ASN A 52 12.33 8.95 30.97
N GLN A 53 11.11 8.50 31.34
CA GLN A 53 10.25 9.25 32.24
C GLN A 53 9.60 8.34 33.28
N PRO A 54 9.58 8.72 34.57
CA PRO A 54 8.80 7.99 35.55
C PRO A 54 7.32 8.10 35.17
N LEU A 55 6.73 6.99 34.70
CA LEU A 55 5.29 6.86 34.38
C LEU A 55 4.39 7.22 35.57
N PHE A 56 4.95 7.16 36.78
CA PHE A 56 4.31 7.55 38.02
C PHE A 56 5.24 8.48 38.79
N THR A 57 4.76 9.69 39.04
CA THR A 57 5.41 10.63 39.95
C THR A 57 4.93 10.36 41.36
N VAL A 58 5.89 10.07 42.25
CA VAL A 58 5.61 9.98 43.67
C VAL A 58 5.37 11.41 44.19
N PRO A 59 4.27 11.66 44.94
CA PRO A 59 4.03 12.96 45.55
C PRO A 59 5.16 13.36 46.49
N GLU A 60 5.38 14.67 46.63
CA GLU A 60 6.32 15.21 47.60
C GLU A 60 5.99 14.71 49.01
N ASN A 61 6.99 14.30 49.77
CA ASN A 61 6.87 13.77 51.15
C ASN A 61 6.04 12.48 51.31
N TYR A 62 5.79 11.71 50.23
CA TYR A 62 5.08 10.43 50.34
C TYR A 62 5.74 9.48 51.35
N PHE A 63 7.04 9.23 51.21
CA PHE A 63 7.75 8.28 52.07
C PHE A 63 7.93 8.79 53.51
N GLU A 64 8.10 10.11 53.69
CA GLU A 64 8.18 10.73 55.01
C GLU A 64 6.87 10.57 55.79
N THR A 65 5.72 10.74 55.11
CA THR A 65 4.39 10.64 55.73
C THR A 65 3.85 9.21 55.77
N LEU A 66 4.40 8.28 54.99
CA LEU A 66 3.89 6.91 54.85
C LEU A 66 3.80 6.19 56.20
N SER A 67 4.84 6.28 57.03
CA SER A 67 4.87 5.61 58.33
C SER A 67 3.77 6.14 59.27
N GLU A 68 3.64 7.47 59.34
CA GLU A 68 2.61 8.11 60.14
C GLU A 68 1.20 7.78 59.65
N ASN A 69 1.01 7.74 58.33
CA ASN A 69 -0.26 7.37 57.69
C ASN A 69 -0.64 5.91 57.99
N ILE A 70 0.31 4.98 57.91
CA ILE A 70 0.04 3.57 58.26
C ILE A 70 -0.37 3.46 59.73
N LEU A 71 0.38 4.10 60.64
CA LEU A 71 0.07 4.06 62.06
C LEU A 71 -1.27 4.74 62.40
N SER A 72 -1.67 5.80 61.69
CA SER A 72 -2.97 6.43 61.89
C SER A 72 -4.11 5.52 61.43
N LEU A 73 -3.96 4.84 60.29
CA LEU A 73 -4.93 3.87 59.78
C LEU A 73 -5.13 2.70 60.75
N THR A 74 -4.06 2.11 61.27
CA THR A 74 -4.18 1.00 62.23
C THR A 74 -4.88 1.43 63.53
N ARG A 75 -4.66 2.67 63.99
CA ARG A 75 -5.39 3.20 65.16
C ARG A 75 -6.86 3.43 64.87
N LEU A 76 -7.22 3.89 63.67
CA LEU A 76 -8.61 4.08 63.27
C LEU A 76 -9.37 2.75 63.23
N GLU A 77 -8.75 1.70 62.69
CA GLU A 77 -9.31 0.34 62.65
C GLU A 77 -9.56 -0.20 64.07
N GLN A 78 -8.60 0.01 64.99
CA GLN A 78 -8.76 -0.36 66.41
C GLN A 78 -9.88 0.42 67.12
N ILE A 79 -10.11 1.67 66.74
CA ILE A 79 -11.21 2.49 67.29
C ILE A 79 -12.54 1.98 66.76
N GLU A 80 -12.63 1.61 65.48
CA GLU A 80 -13.85 1.08 64.87
C GLU A 80 -14.28 -0.28 65.49
N GLU A 81 -13.33 -1.13 65.85
CA GLU A 81 -13.62 -2.39 66.58
C GLU A 81 -14.08 -2.17 68.03
N THR A 82 -13.75 -1.03 68.63
CA THR A 82 -14.00 -0.75 70.07
C THR A 82 -15.16 0.21 70.32
N SER A 83 -15.77 0.79 69.29
CA SER A 83 -16.87 1.73 69.41
C SER A 83 -18.17 1.21 68.78
N ASP A 84 -19.17 0.92 69.62
CA ASP A 84 -20.54 0.49 69.23
C ASP A 84 -21.36 1.58 68.50
N SER A 85 -20.79 2.77 68.31
CA SER A 85 -21.43 3.89 67.63
C SER A 85 -20.68 4.22 66.34
N LYS A 86 -21.41 4.39 65.22
CA LYS A 86 -20.87 4.93 63.97
C LYS A 86 -20.29 6.33 64.24
N VAL A 87 -18.99 6.40 64.55
CA VAL A 87 -18.27 7.64 64.87
C VAL A 87 -18.21 8.57 63.65
N PHE A 88 -18.33 8.02 62.44
CA PHE A 88 -18.39 8.79 61.20
C PHE A 88 -19.77 8.72 60.57
N THR A 89 -20.51 9.82 60.66
CA THR A 89 -21.74 10.05 59.91
C THR A 89 -21.49 11.07 58.82
N VAL A 90 -21.92 10.75 57.59
CA VAL A 90 -21.94 11.73 56.51
C VAL A 90 -23.06 12.75 56.72
N PRO A 91 -22.86 14.02 56.30
CA PRO A 91 -23.91 15.02 56.31
C PRO A 91 -25.14 14.60 55.50
N GLU A 92 -26.29 15.13 55.87
CA GLU A 92 -27.53 14.94 55.11
C GLU A 92 -27.35 15.38 53.65
N ASN A 93 -27.84 14.57 52.71
CA ASN A 93 -27.72 14.81 51.26
C ASN A 93 -26.29 14.79 50.68
N TYR A 94 -25.29 14.28 51.40
CA TYR A 94 -23.92 14.13 50.87
C TYR A 94 -23.89 13.40 49.53
N PHE A 95 -24.54 12.22 49.45
CA PHE A 95 -24.56 11.41 48.24
C PHE A 95 -25.43 12.00 47.13
N LEU A 96 -26.48 12.76 47.46
CA LEU A 96 -27.31 13.44 46.45
C LEU A 96 -26.51 14.54 45.73
N ASN A 97 -25.67 15.27 46.46
CA ASN A 97 -24.87 16.36 45.91
C ASN A 97 -23.47 15.92 45.43
N LEU A 98 -23.11 14.64 45.61
CA LEU A 98 -21.77 14.14 45.29
C LEU A 98 -21.52 14.17 43.78
N GLU A 99 -22.50 13.73 42.99
CA GLU A 99 -22.40 13.69 41.52
C GLU A 99 -22.18 15.09 40.93
N GLU A 100 -22.97 16.07 41.35
CA GLU A 100 -22.82 17.46 40.92
C GLU A 100 -21.46 18.05 41.32
N GLN A 101 -20.99 17.76 42.54
CA GLN A 101 -19.68 18.20 43.01
C GLN A 101 -18.54 17.58 42.21
N ILE A 102 -18.62 16.29 41.87
CA ILE A 102 -17.62 15.60 41.05
C ILE A 102 -17.62 16.19 39.63
N ALA A 103 -18.78 16.38 39.02
CA ALA A 103 -18.91 17.00 37.69
C ALA A 103 -18.30 18.41 37.65
N LYS A 104 -18.59 19.23 38.67
CA LYS A 104 -18.04 20.58 38.83
C LYS A 104 -16.51 20.58 39.00
N ARG A 105 -15.96 19.64 39.77
CA ARG A 105 -14.50 19.51 39.99
C ARG A 105 -13.75 18.99 38.77
N LEU A 106 -14.36 18.08 38.03
CA LEU A 106 -13.79 17.53 36.79
C LEU A 106 -13.89 18.51 35.62
N GLY A 107 -14.52 19.67 35.79
CA GLY A 107 -14.73 20.63 34.71
C GLY A 107 -15.59 20.05 33.58
N ILE A 108 -16.36 19.01 33.87
CA ILE A 108 -17.36 18.46 32.97
C ILE A 108 -18.49 19.49 32.96
N LYS A 109 -18.30 20.56 32.18
CA LYS A 109 -19.44 21.33 31.67
C LYS A 109 -20.34 20.28 31.03
N GLU A 110 -21.58 20.19 31.51
CA GLU A 110 -22.69 19.67 30.71
C GLU A 110 -22.39 20.06 29.28
N THR A 111 -22.15 19.05 28.46
CA THR A 111 -21.64 19.20 27.12
C THR A 111 -22.58 20.14 26.39
N ALA A 112 -22.22 21.43 26.33
CA ALA A 112 -22.77 22.37 25.38
C ALA A 112 -22.57 21.65 24.06
N VAL A 113 -23.68 21.20 23.48
CA VAL A 113 -23.76 20.31 22.32
C VAL A 113 -22.69 20.74 21.33
N VAL A 114 -21.54 20.06 21.35
CA VAL A 114 -20.44 20.36 20.44
C VAL A 114 -20.93 19.79 19.13
N GLN A 115 -21.60 20.65 18.35
CA GLN A 115 -21.97 20.38 16.98
C GLN A 115 -20.73 19.79 16.30
N PRO A 116 -20.74 18.52 15.90
CA PRO A 116 -19.57 17.92 15.29
C PRO A 116 -19.29 18.71 14.01
N LYS A 117 -18.14 19.40 13.97
CA LYS A 117 -17.67 20.08 12.76
C LYS A 117 -17.31 18.98 11.76
N ILE A 118 -18.29 18.59 10.95
CA ILE A 118 -18.10 17.64 9.86
C ILE A 118 -17.07 18.23 8.89
N LYS A 119 -15.90 17.60 8.81
CA LYS A 119 -14.97 17.82 7.72
C LYS A 119 -15.23 16.70 6.70
N PRO A 120 -15.59 17.01 5.44
CA PRO A 120 -15.79 15.98 4.44
C PRO A 120 -14.47 15.22 4.23
N LEU A 121 -14.53 13.89 4.32
CA LEU A 121 -13.36 13.01 4.21
C LEU A 121 -12.78 12.97 2.79
N PHE A 122 -13.56 13.37 1.79
CA PHE A 122 -13.12 13.47 0.40
C PHE A 122 -12.89 14.93 0.03
N SER A 123 -11.61 15.29 -0.12
CA SER A 123 -11.16 16.62 -0.52
C SER A 123 -11.50 16.89 -1.99
N SER A 124 -11.87 18.13 -2.32
CA SER A 124 -12.20 18.60 -3.68
C SER A 124 -11.07 18.41 -4.72
N TRP A 125 -9.89 17.96 -4.33
CA TRP A 125 -8.86 17.54 -5.28
C TRP A 125 -9.22 16.23 -6.02
N LEU A 126 -10.02 15.35 -5.40
CA LEU A 126 -10.47 14.11 -6.03
C LEU A 126 -11.43 14.36 -7.20
N THR A 127 -12.23 15.44 -7.15
CA THR A 127 -13.12 15.79 -8.27
C THR A 127 -12.33 16.33 -9.46
N TYR A 128 -11.23 17.03 -9.21
CA TYR A 128 -10.30 17.46 -10.27
C TYR A 128 -9.56 16.27 -10.90
N ALA A 129 -9.07 15.34 -10.07
CA ALA A 129 -8.42 14.11 -10.55
C ALA A 129 -9.39 13.25 -11.39
N ALA A 130 -10.64 13.08 -10.95
CA ALA A 130 -11.66 12.35 -11.69
C ALA A 130 -11.97 13.02 -13.04
N ALA A 131 -12.09 14.35 -13.09
CA ALA A 131 -12.30 15.07 -14.35
C ALA A 131 -11.13 14.87 -15.34
N ALA A 132 -9.89 14.92 -14.86
CA ALA A 132 -8.70 14.66 -15.70
C ALA A 132 -8.63 13.22 -16.22
N CYS A 133 -9.06 12.23 -15.42
CA CYS A 133 -9.14 10.84 -15.89
C CYS A 133 -10.19 10.68 -16.99
N ILE A 134 -11.35 11.34 -16.86
CA ILE A 134 -12.40 11.30 -17.89
C ILE A 134 -11.92 11.93 -19.19
N THR A 135 -11.25 13.10 -19.13
CA THR A 135 -10.71 13.74 -20.33
C THR A 135 -9.59 12.92 -20.98
N ALA A 136 -8.72 12.29 -20.18
CA ALA A 136 -7.69 11.40 -20.68
C ALA A 136 -8.26 10.16 -21.39
N VAL A 137 -9.30 9.53 -20.83
CA VAL A 137 -9.96 8.37 -21.46
C VAL A 137 -10.65 8.74 -22.76
N ILE A 138 -11.34 9.89 -22.80
CA ILE A 138 -11.98 10.38 -24.03
C ILE A 138 -10.93 10.73 -25.09
N GLY A 139 -9.87 11.45 -24.70
CA GLY A 139 -8.77 11.80 -25.60
C GLY A 139 -8.05 10.56 -26.14
N PHE A 140 -7.79 9.58 -25.29
CA PHE A 140 -7.18 8.31 -25.68
C PHE A 140 -8.10 7.49 -26.60
N GLY A 141 -9.41 7.47 -26.35
CA GLY A 141 -10.38 6.81 -27.22
C GLY A 141 -10.45 7.42 -28.63
N ILE A 142 -10.42 8.75 -28.74
CA ILE A 142 -10.36 9.45 -30.04
C ILE A 142 -9.03 9.15 -30.75
N TYR A 143 -7.91 9.21 -30.03
CA TYR A 143 -6.59 8.89 -30.58
C TYR A 143 -6.52 7.46 -31.12
N PHE A 144 -7.01 6.49 -30.35
CA PHE A 144 -7.03 5.08 -30.76
C PHE A 144 -7.97 4.82 -31.95
N ASN A 145 -9.09 5.54 -32.05
CA ASN A 145 -9.98 5.44 -33.21
C ASN A 145 -9.34 6.03 -34.49
N THR A 146 -8.59 7.12 -34.37
CA THR A 146 -7.85 7.68 -35.52
C THR A 146 -6.64 6.83 -35.92
N ALA A 147 -5.97 6.20 -34.96
CA ALA A 147 -4.78 5.38 -35.20
C ALA A 147 -5.09 4.07 -35.95
N ASN A 148 -6.33 3.55 -35.84
CA ASN A 148 -6.76 2.31 -36.49
C ASN A 148 -7.54 2.54 -37.79
N LYS A 149 -7.36 3.68 -38.46
CA LYS A 149 -7.93 3.89 -39.80
C LYS A 149 -7.11 3.12 -40.82
N ASP A 150 -7.69 2.03 -41.32
CA ASP A 150 -7.08 1.17 -42.31
C ASP A 150 -6.90 1.93 -43.64
N ILE A 151 -5.65 2.10 -44.06
CA ILE A 151 -5.31 2.86 -45.27
C ILE A 151 -5.88 2.15 -46.50
N GLU A 152 -6.02 0.83 -46.44
CA GLU A 152 -6.60 0.02 -47.52
C GLU A 152 -8.03 0.44 -47.85
N THR A 153 -8.84 0.79 -46.84
CA THR A 153 -10.22 1.27 -47.06
C THR A 153 -10.30 2.66 -47.66
N GLN A 154 -9.27 3.50 -47.47
CA GLN A 154 -9.19 4.84 -48.06
C GLN A 154 -8.72 4.78 -49.51
N ILE A 155 -7.78 3.88 -49.83
CA ILE A 155 -7.33 3.64 -51.21
C ILE A 155 -8.47 3.02 -52.03
N ALA A 156 -9.24 2.09 -51.46
CA ALA A 156 -10.37 1.46 -52.15
C ALA A 156 -11.51 2.42 -52.53
N GLN A 157 -11.58 3.60 -51.89
CA GLN A 157 -12.58 4.63 -52.18
C GLN A 157 -12.09 5.68 -53.18
N LEU A 158 -10.84 5.58 -53.65
CA LEU A 158 -10.28 6.53 -54.59
C LEU A 158 -10.82 6.25 -56.01
N PRO A 159 -11.36 7.27 -56.72
CA PRO A 159 -11.81 7.10 -58.09
C PRO A 159 -10.65 6.72 -59.02
N SER A 160 -10.92 5.83 -59.98
CA SER A 160 -9.92 5.37 -60.96
C SER A 160 -9.30 6.53 -61.76
N GLU A 161 -10.09 7.57 -62.04
CA GLU A 161 -9.64 8.77 -62.78
C GLU A 161 -8.54 9.54 -62.04
N GLU A 162 -8.56 9.55 -60.71
CA GLU A 162 -7.55 10.24 -59.91
C GLU A 162 -6.25 9.44 -59.80
N ILE A 163 -6.37 8.10 -59.82
CA ILE A 163 -5.22 7.19 -59.96
C ILE A 163 -4.56 7.40 -61.33
N ASP A 164 -5.36 7.45 -62.40
CA ASP A 164 -4.87 7.68 -63.76
C ASP A 164 -4.18 9.04 -63.90
N ASN A 165 -4.77 10.10 -63.34
CA ASN A 165 -4.18 11.44 -63.35
C ASN A 165 -2.86 11.49 -62.57
N TYR A 166 -2.81 10.87 -61.39
CA TYR A 166 -1.58 10.78 -60.60
C TYR A 166 -0.48 10.03 -61.35
N LEU A 167 -0.81 8.89 -61.96
CA LEU A 167 0.14 8.15 -62.78
C LEU A 167 0.60 8.97 -63.98
N GLN A 168 -0.29 9.71 -64.66
CA GLN A 168 0.10 10.56 -65.79
C GLN A 168 0.98 11.75 -65.39
N LEU A 169 0.74 12.33 -64.21
CA LEU A 169 1.49 13.50 -63.75
C LEU A 169 2.89 13.14 -63.21
N TYR A 170 3.05 11.93 -62.66
CA TYR A 170 4.26 11.51 -61.96
C TYR A 170 5.00 10.32 -62.58
N SER A 171 4.47 9.68 -63.62
CA SER A 171 5.20 8.63 -64.36
C SER A 171 6.27 9.26 -65.24
N ASP A 172 7.53 8.90 -65.00
CA ASP A 172 8.65 9.24 -65.88
C ASP A 172 8.96 8.07 -66.84
N ALA A 173 9.75 8.29 -67.89
CA ALA A 173 10.12 7.28 -68.89
C ALA A 173 10.82 6.05 -68.27
N GLY A 174 11.43 6.20 -67.08
CA GLY A 174 12.02 5.11 -66.31
C GLY A 174 10.99 4.18 -65.64
N ASP A 175 9.80 4.68 -65.31
CA ASP A 175 8.76 3.91 -64.61
C ASP A 175 8.07 2.91 -65.54
N ALA A 176 7.96 3.22 -66.84
CA ALA A 176 7.45 2.30 -67.84
C ALA A 176 8.26 0.98 -67.90
N ALA A 177 9.59 1.06 -67.75
CA ALA A 177 10.46 -0.12 -67.71
C ALA A 177 10.24 -0.98 -66.45
N MET A 178 9.94 -0.34 -65.31
CA MET A 178 9.57 -1.03 -64.07
C MET A 178 8.19 -1.68 -64.18
N ILE A 179 7.21 -1.01 -64.79
CA ILE A 179 5.86 -1.53 -65.01
C ILE A 179 5.94 -2.83 -65.85
N VAL A 180 6.67 -2.81 -66.96
CA VAL A 180 6.85 -3.99 -67.84
C VAL A 180 7.55 -5.15 -67.16
N THR A 181 8.58 -4.90 -66.35
CA THR A 181 9.29 -5.96 -65.63
C THR A 181 8.47 -6.56 -64.48
N THR A 182 7.57 -5.78 -63.89
CA THR A 182 6.77 -6.22 -62.73
C THR A 182 5.45 -6.88 -63.13
N LEU A 183 4.81 -6.44 -64.22
CA LEU A 183 3.54 -7.00 -64.72
C LEU A 183 3.72 -8.18 -65.69
N GLY A 184 4.95 -8.43 -66.13
CA GLY A 184 5.24 -9.51 -67.07
C GLY A 184 4.80 -9.17 -68.49
N THR A 185 5.47 -9.80 -69.45
CA THR A 185 5.30 -9.64 -70.89
C THR A 185 3.92 -10.10 -71.39
N ASP A 186 2.87 -9.35 -71.06
CA ASP A 186 1.62 -9.39 -71.84
C ASP A 186 1.77 -8.39 -72.99
N SER A 187 1.62 -8.89 -74.22
CA SER A 187 2.02 -8.26 -75.47
C SER A 187 1.36 -6.90 -75.79
N GLU A 188 0.44 -6.40 -74.97
CA GLU A 188 -0.28 -5.15 -75.20
C GLU A 188 0.45 -3.89 -74.73
N VAL A 189 1.47 -4.00 -73.85
CA VAL A 189 2.17 -2.82 -73.29
C VAL A 189 3.26 -2.28 -74.24
N SER A 190 3.74 -3.09 -75.19
CA SER A 190 4.85 -2.72 -76.09
C SER A 190 4.46 -1.72 -77.18
N GLU A 191 3.17 -1.53 -77.47
CA GLU A 191 2.67 -0.59 -78.51
C GLU A 191 2.49 0.85 -78.01
N LEU A 192 2.61 1.09 -76.70
CA LEU A 192 2.27 2.38 -76.08
C LEU A 192 3.46 3.30 -75.79
N ILE A 193 4.69 2.89 -76.13
CA ILE A 193 5.87 3.73 -75.96
C ILE A 193 6.15 4.45 -77.29
N PRO A 194 6.07 5.79 -77.35
CA PRO A 194 6.51 6.53 -78.53
C PRO A 194 8.01 6.30 -78.71
N GLU A 195 8.40 5.80 -79.89
CA GLU A 195 9.79 5.57 -80.27
C GLU A 195 10.54 6.92 -80.28
N VAL A 196 11.29 7.21 -79.20
CA VAL A 196 12.09 8.44 -79.09
C VAL A 196 13.19 8.39 -80.14
N SER A 197 13.23 9.39 -81.01
CA SER A 197 14.14 9.39 -82.15
C SER A 197 15.57 9.75 -81.73
N GLU A 198 16.58 9.18 -82.40
CA GLU A 198 17.99 9.51 -82.14
C GLU A 198 18.32 11.01 -82.31
N GLN A 199 17.49 11.76 -83.05
CA GLN A 199 17.64 13.20 -83.25
C GLN A 199 17.30 13.99 -81.98
N GLU A 200 16.24 13.61 -81.26
CA GLU A 200 15.86 14.24 -79.99
C GLU A 200 16.93 14.02 -78.92
N ILE A 201 17.55 12.83 -78.91
CA ILE A 201 18.64 12.50 -77.99
C ILE A 201 19.87 13.38 -78.25
N LYS A 202 20.21 13.64 -79.53
CA LYS A 202 21.34 14.51 -79.88
C LYS A 202 21.09 15.97 -79.49
N GLU A 203 19.89 16.47 -79.72
CA GLU A 203 19.53 17.86 -79.40
C GLU A 203 19.56 18.12 -77.89
N TYR A 204 19.10 17.15 -77.08
CA TYR A 204 19.17 17.24 -75.61
C TYR A 204 20.61 17.25 -75.06
N LEU A 205 21.51 16.52 -75.71
CA LEU A 205 22.92 16.47 -75.32
C LEU A 205 23.67 17.76 -75.70
N GLU A 206 23.33 18.40 -76.81
CA GLU A 206 23.93 19.70 -77.18
C GLU A 206 23.45 20.85 -76.28
N LEU A 207 22.21 20.80 -75.77
CA LEU A 207 21.67 21.88 -74.92
C LEU A 207 22.26 21.89 -73.50
N ASN A 208 22.79 20.75 -73.03
CA ASN A 208 23.30 20.57 -71.66
C ASN A 208 24.83 20.41 -71.58
N LEU A 209 25.55 20.82 -72.63
CA LEU A 209 27.01 20.89 -72.73
C LEU A 209 27.45 22.35 -72.90
#